data_AF-A0A1I3M773-F1
#
_entry.id   AF-A0A1I3M773-F1
#
_cell.length_a   1.000
_cell.length_b   1.000
_cell.length_c   1.000
_cell.angle_alpha   90.00
_cell.angle_beta   90.00
_cell.angle_gamma   90.00
#
_symmetry.space_group_name_H-M   'P 1'
#
loop_
_entity.id
_entity.type
_entity.pdbx_description
1 polymer ?
#
loop_
_entity_poly.entity_id
_entity_poly.type
_entity_poly.pdbx_seq_one_letter_code
_entity_poly.pdbx_strand_id
1 'polypeptide(L)'
;MSALSILSSGMLSAVGLSAPASCAAIRCALDNFQETRFIDAGGEWQVAASVPLEEPWRGRTKLVKMAARAIAESLTGVPGIDCAATPLLLGVAELDRPGRSDGLDTSLLRDIECELGVRFHEASTLIPRGRVSAGVALLNARRLIHEGGHRHVLIAGVDSFLNAATLSAFEQRQRLLTSRHSNGFIPGEGAAAVVVGAPVRQDAEQLICMGLGFGVEKASVEADDIPLRADGLVQATQAALKDGNCRMEQMDYRLTDNSGEQYYFKEAALALSRTLRVVKEEFDIWHPADCIGECGAAIGPAMLAVALAASRKGYSLGSNIVYQLGNDAGERAVALLRYQRVGAA
;
A
#
# COMPACT_ATOMS: atom_id res chain seq x y z
N MET A 1 -16.80 9.05 15.30
CA MET A 1 -15.89 8.07 14.68
C MET A 1 -16.02 8.22 13.17
N SER A 2 -14.99 8.73 12.50
CA SER A 2 -15.02 9.05 11.06
C SER A 2 -14.58 7.84 10.25
N ALA A 3 -15.34 6.74 10.31
CA ALA A 3 -14.98 5.49 9.64
C ALA A 3 -15.07 5.61 8.11
N LEU A 4 -14.30 4.78 7.39
CA LEU A 4 -14.34 4.69 5.92
C LEU A 4 -14.63 3.25 5.49
N SER A 5 -15.50 3.07 4.51
CA SER A 5 -15.76 1.79 3.86
C SER A 5 -14.95 1.68 2.57
N ILE A 6 -14.28 0.56 2.36
CA ILE A 6 -13.57 0.24 1.11
C ILE A 6 -14.58 -0.46 0.18
N LEU A 7 -14.92 0.21 -0.92
CA LEU A 7 -16.06 -0.16 -1.78
C LEU A 7 -15.64 -1.03 -2.96
N SER A 8 -14.53 -0.69 -3.60
CA SER A 8 -13.99 -1.37 -4.76
C SER A 8 -12.48 -1.29 -4.79
N SER A 9 -11.86 -2.08 -5.66
CA SER A 9 -10.42 -2.10 -5.84
C SER A 9 -10.06 -2.38 -7.29
N GLY A 10 -8.92 -1.84 -7.74
CA GLY A 10 -8.23 -2.23 -8.96
C GLY A 10 -6.74 -2.37 -8.69
N MET A 11 -6.05 -3.24 -9.43
CA MET A 11 -4.64 -3.55 -9.17
C MET A 11 -3.92 -4.11 -10.38
N LEU A 12 -2.72 -3.59 -10.63
CA LEU A 12 -1.73 -4.10 -11.57
C LEU A 12 -0.46 -4.43 -10.80
N SER A 13 -0.01 -5.67 -10.94
CA SER A 13 1.15 -6.22 -10.26
C SER A 13 1.93 -7.17 -11.18
N ALA A 14 3.09 -7.64 -10.74
CA ALA A 14 3.88 -8.61 -11.48
C ALA A 14 3.12 -9.92 -11.76
N VAL A 15 2.14 -10.27 -10.91
CA VAL A 15 1.41 -11.56 -10.93
C VAL A 15 0.00 -11.45 -11.48
N GLY A 16 -0.46 -10.24 -11.83
CA GLY A 16 -1.81 -10.04 -12.37
C GLY A 16 -2.05 -8.61 -12.85
N LEU A 17 -2.88 -8.47 -13.89
CA LEU A 17 -3.24 -7.19 -14.50
C LEU A 17 -4.64 -6.70 -14.10
N SER A 18 -5.18 -7.27 -13.02
CA SER A 18 -6.44 -6.89 -12.40
C SER A 18 -6.41 -7.23 -10.91
N ALA A 19 -7.27 -6.60 -10.10
CA ALA A 19 -7.42 -6.93 -8.68
C ALA A 19 -7.84 -8.40 -8.46
N PRO A 20 -8.84 -8.97 -9.17
CA PRO A 20 -9.17 -10.38 -9.02
C PRO A 20 -8.02 -11.33 -9.35
N ALA A 21 -7.26 -11.08 -10.43
CA ALA A 21 -6.14 -11.93 -10.84
C ALA A 21 -4.98 -11.83 -9.85
N SER A 22 -4.56 -10.61 -9.52
CA SER A 22 -3.46 -10.36 -8.60
C SER A 22 -3.75 -10.91 -7.20
N CYS A 23 -4.95 -10.68 -6.65
CA CYS A 23 -5.33 -11.22 -5.35
C CYS A 23 -5.41 -12.76 -5.34
N ALA A 24 -5.82 -13.38 -6.45
CA ALA A 24 -5.84 -14.83 -6.56
C ALA A 24 -4.41 -15.41 -6.58
N ALA A 25 -3.51 -14.79 -7.35
CA ALA A 25 -2.11 -15.20 -7.39
C ALA A 25 -1.42 -15.03 -6.02
N ILE A 26 -1.59 -13.89 -5.36
CA ILE A 26 -1.08 -13.63 -4.00
C ILE A 26 -1.61 -14.67 -3.01
N ARG A 27 -2.92 -14.98 -3.05
CA ARG A 27 -3.51 -16.02 -2.19
C ARG A 27 -2.87 -17.38 -2.39
N CYS A 28 -2.51 -17.71 -3.62
CA CYS A 28 -1.86 -18.97 -3.98
C CYS A 28 -0.34 -18.94 -3.78
N ALA A 29 0.22 -17.86 -3.20
CA ALA A 29 1.66 -17.64 -3.06
C ALA A 29 2.41 -17.78 -4.40
N LEU A 30 1.79 -17.31 -5.49
CA LEU A 30 2.45 -17.24 -6.78
C LEU A 30 3.19 -15.91 -6.90
N ASP A 31 4.50 -15.99 -7.14
CA ASP A 31 5.29 -14.87 -7.58
C ASP A 31 5.47 -14.88 -9.11
N ASN A 32 6.01 -13.78 -9.62
CA ASN A 32 6.49 -13.69 -11.00
C ASN A 32 7.81 -12.92 -11.01
N PHE A 33 8.73 -13.33 -10.14
CA PHE A 33 10.05 -12.74 -10.03
C PHE A 33 10.92 -13.24 -11.18
N GLN A 34 11.46 -12.30 -11.95
CA GLN A 34 12.21 -12.61 -13.17
C GLN A 34 13.54 -11.87 -13.18
N GLU A 35 14.53 -12.50 -13.80
CA GLU A 35 15.78 -11.83 -14.14
C GLU A 35 15.50 -10.61 -15.00
N THR A 36 16.09 -9.49 -14.61
CA THR A 36 16.04 -8.24 -15.35
C THR A 36 17.22 -8.13 -16.31
N ARG A 37 17.37 -6.95 -16.93
CA ARG A 37 18.58 -6.57 -17.67
C ARG A 37 19.51 -5.68 -16.86
N PHE A 38 19.35 -5.64 -15.54
CA PHE A 38 20.28 -4.99 -14.63
C PHE A 38 21.20 -6.05 -14.05
N ILE A 39 22.50 -5.78 -14.04
CA ILE A 39 23.52 -6.65 -13.48
C ILE A 39 23.87 -6.13 -12.09
N ASP A 40 23.99 -7.01 -11.10
CA ASP A 40 24.45 -6.66 -9.77
C ASP A 40 25.99 -6.54 -9.70
N ALA A 41 26.54 -6.07 -8.58
CA ALA A 41 27.97 -5.98 -8.36
C ALA A 41 28.67 -7.36 -8.38
N GLY A 42 27.89 -8.44 -8.26
CA GLY A 42 28.28 -9.84 -8.42
C GLY A 42 28.55 -10.27 -9.86
N GLY A 43 27.97 -9.57 -10.84
CA GLY A 43 27.97 -9.98 -12.24
C GLY A 43 26.75 -10.81 -12.64
N GLU A 44 25.77 -10.97 -11.74
CA GLU A 44 24.54 -11.74 -11.97
C GLU A 44 23.37 -10.82 -12.33
N TRP A 45 22.38 -11.34 -13.06
CA TRP A 45 21.16 -10.58 -13.35
C TRP A 45 20.33 -10.37 -12.09
N GLN A 46 19.99 -9.11 -11.81
CA GLN A 46 19.11 -8.77 -10.70
C GLN A 46 17.70 -9.29 -10.97
N VAL A 47 17.10 -9.93 -9.97
CA VAL A 47 15.72 -10.41 -10.01
C VAL A 47 14.76 -9.28 -9.61
N ALA A 48 13.62 -9.16 -10.29
CA ALA A 48 12.61 -8.16 -10.00
C ALA A 48 11.19 -8.64 -10.26
N ALA A 49 10.23 -7.94 -9.67
CA ALA A 49 8.81 -8.09 -9.91
C ALA A 49 8.31 -7.02 -10.91
N SER A 50 8.48 -7.26 -12.20
CA SER A 50 8.04 -6.35 -13.26
C SER A 50 6.58 -6.59 -13.66
N VAL A 51 5.80 -5.53 -13.88
CA VAL A 51 4.43 -5.67 -14.43
C VAL A 51 4.52 -6.01 -15.92
N PRO A 52 3.93 -7.14 -16.37
CA PRO A 52 3.98 -7.57 -17.77
C PRO A 52 2.89 -6.87 -18.59
N LEU A 53 3.18 -5.65 -19.07
CA LEU A 53 2.30 -4.95 -20.01
C LEU A 53 2.57 -5.40 -21.46
N GLU A 54 1.60 -5.19 -22.34
CA GLU A 54 1.65 -5.62 -23.73
C GLU A 54 2.75 -4.92 -24.54
N GLU A 55 3.06 -3.67 -24.19
CA GLU A 55 4.14 -2.89 -24.76
C GLU A 55 5.26 -2.70 -23.74
N PRO A 56 6.53 -2.63 -24.16
CA PRO A 56 7.68 -2.49 -23.27
C PRO A 56 7.86 -1.05 -22.79
N TRP A 57 6.77 -0.39 -22.37
CA TRP A 57 6.83 0.94 -21.79
C TRP A 57 7.76 0.97 -20.58
N ARG A 58 8.41 2.12 -20.38
CA ARG A 58 9.35 2.35 -19.28
C ARG A 58 9.12 3.71 -18.65
N GLY A 59 9.66 3.86 -17.44
CA GLY A 59 9.60 5.12 -16.69
C GLY A 59 8.18 5.65 -16.59
N ARG A 60 8.03 6.95 -16.78
CA ARG A 60 6.78 7.67 -16.59
C ARG A 60 5.60 7.11 -17.39
N THR A 61 5.80 6.77 -18.66
CA THR A 61 4.72 6.21 -19.50
C THR A 61 4.18 4.92 -18.88
N LYS A 62 5.06 4.06 -18.37
CA LYS A 62 4.63 2.83 -17.69
C LYS A 62 3.82 3.14 -16.43
N LEU A 63 4.25 4.09 -15.61
CA LEU A 63 3.51 4.54 -14.42
C LEU A 63 2.11 5.02 -14.79
N VAL A 64 1.98 5.88 -15.82
CA VAL A 64 0.67 6.38 -16.28
C VAL A 64 -0.25 5.23 -16.71
N LYS A 65 0.26 4.29 -17.53
CA LYS A 65 -0.51 3.13 -17.99
C LYS A 65 -0.96 2.23 -16.84
N MET A 66 -0.07 1.96 -15.88
CA MET A 66 -0.40 1.15 -14.71
C MET A 66 -1.47 1.83 -13.84
N ALA A 67 -1.25 3.10 -13.49
CA ALA A 67 -2.17 3.87 -12.67
C ALA A 67 -3.55 3.99 -13.31
N ALA A 68 -3.62 4.34 -14.59
CA ALA A 68 -4.88 4.47 -15.32
C ALA A 68 -5.68 3.16 -15.30
N ARG A 69 -5.05 2.00 -15.55
CA ARG A 69 -5.78 0.72 -15.52
C ARG A 69 -6.27 0.34 -14.13
N ALA A 70 -5.44 0.52 -13.10
CA ALA A 70 -5.84 0.22 -11.72
C ALA A 70 -6.98 1.13 -11.27
N ILE A 71 -6.92 2.42 -11.61
CA ILE A 71 -7.98 3.39 -11.34
C ILE A 71 -9.25 3.02 -12.09
N ALA A 72 -9.18 2.77 -13.40
CA ALA A 72 -10.34 2.39 -14.22
C ALA A 72 -11.05 1.15 -13.68
N GLU A 73 -10.30 0.10 -13.32
CA GLU A 73 -10.85 -1.11 -12.71
C GLU A 73 -11.59 -0.78 -11.40
N SER A 74 -10.99 0.02 -10.52
CA SER A 74 -11.62 0.42 -9.26
C SER A 74 -12.91 1.22 -9.45
N LEU A 75 -12.96 2.11 -10.45
CA LEU A 75 -14.13 2.93 -10.76
C LEU A 75 -15.28 2.07 -11.28
N THR A 76 -14.98 1.07 -12.12
CA THR A 76 -15.98 0.11 -12.64
C THR A 76 -16.69 -0.66 -11.51
N GLY A 77 -16.02 -0.83 -10.36
CA GLY A 77 -16.58 -1.49 -9.19
C GLY A 77 -17.61 -0.66 -8.39
N VAL A 78 -17.83 0.61 -8.74
CA VAL A 78 -18.84 1.49 -8.11
C VAL A 78 -19.76 2.07 -9.20
N PRO A 79 -20.95 1.46 -9.43
CA PRO A 79 -21.86 1.91 -10.47
C PRO A 79 -22.27 3.38 -10.33
N GLY A 80 -22.17 4.13 -11.43
CA GLY A 80 -22.60 5.54 -11.48
C GLY A 80 -21.69 6.52 -10.75
N ILE A 81 -20.43 6.15 -10.46
CA ILE A 81 -19.46 7.08 -9.89
C ILE A 81 -19.16 8.23 -10.86
N ASP A 82 -19.33 9.46 -10.39
CA ASP A 82 -18.95 10.66 -11.12
C ASP A 82 -17.49 11.03 -10.79
N CYS A 83 -16.60 10.93 -11.77
CA CYS A 83 -15.18 11.27 -11.60
C CYS A 83 -14.99 12.75 -11.27
N ALA A 84 -15.78 13.65 -11.86
CA ALA A 84 -15.63 15.09 -11.64
C ALA A 84 -15.98 15.49 -10.19
N ALA A 85 -16.84 14.72 -9.52
CA ALA A 85 -17.19 14.89 -8.10
C ALA A 85 -16.31 14.07 -7.13
N THR A 86 -15.41 13.23 -7.64
CA THR A 86 -14.59 12.30 -6.85
C THR A 86 -13.14 12.77 -6.79
N PRO A 87 -12.62 13.17 -5.62
CA PRO A 87 -11.20 13.47 -5.46
C PRO A 87 -10.32 12.22 -5.60
N LEU A 88 -9.20 12.35 -6.30
CA LEU A 88 -8.13 11.36 -6.39
C LEU A 88 -6.98 11.74 -5.45
N LEU A 89 -6.69 10.89 -4.48
CA LEU A 89 -5.51 10.97 -3.62
C LEU A 89 -4.47 9.96 -4.14
N LEU A 90 -3.47 10.46 -4.87
CA LEU A 90 -2.50 9.64 -5.59
C LEU A 90 -1.16 9.59 -4.87
N GLY A 91 -0.84 8.44 -4.28
CA GLY A 91 0.46 8.12 -3.72
C GLY A 91 1.51 7.90 -4.80
N VAL A 92 2.68 8.49 -4.60
CA VAL A 92 3.85 8.32 -5.48
C VAL A 92 5.13 8.22 -4.65
N ALA A 93 6.22 7.89 -5.33
CA ALA A 93 7.58 7.92 -4.81
C ALA A 93 7.89 9.14 -3.94
N GLU A 94 8.58 8.90 -2.82
CA GLU A 94 9.15 9.91 -1.92
C GLU A 94 9.99 10.92 -2.70
N LEU A 95 9.96 12.19 -2.29
CA LEU A 95 10.64 13.29 -2.99
C LEU A 95 12.16 13.09 -3.10
N ASP A 96 12.75 12.49 -2.08
CA ASP A 96 14.18 12.24 -1.93
C ASP A 96 14.62 10.86 -2.47
N ARG A 97 13.70 10.07 -3.05
CA ARG A 97 14.06 8.73 -3.52
C ARG A 97 15.06 8.78 -4.68
N PRO A 98 16.22 8.08 -4.58
CA PRO A 98 17.18 8.00 -5.68
C PRO A 98 16.54 7.43 -6.94
N GLY A 99 16.79 8.05 -8.10
CA GLY A 99 16.22 7.63 -9.38
C GLY A 99 14.71 7.85 -9.51
N ARG A 100 14.10 8.67 -8.64
CA ARG A 100 12.72 9.12 -8.78
C ARG A 100 12.49 9.72 -10.17
N SER A 101 11.38 9.35 -10.80
CA SER A 101 11.02 9.87 -12.13
C SER A 101 10.74 11.36 -12.10
N ASP A 102 11.14 12.07 -13.16
CA ASP A 102 10.92 13.51 -13.27
C ASP A 102 9.43 13.88 -13.49
N GLY A 103 9.06 15.05 -12.98
CA GLY A 103 7.76 15.68 -13.19
C GLY A 103 6.58 14.94 -12.55
N LEU A 104 6.81 14.03 -11.61
CA LEU A 104 5.72 13.33 -10.92
C LEU A 104 4.78 14.32 -10.24
N ASP A 105 5.33 15.33 -9.56
CA ASP A 105 4.57 16.33 -8.79
C ASP A 105 3.81 17.34 -9.67
N THR A 106 4.21 17.50 -10.93
CA THR A 106 3.72 18.59 -11.79
C THR A 106 2.64 18.14 -12.77
N SER A 107 2.80 16.97 -13.39
CA SER A 107 1.93 16.56 -14.49
C SER A 107 1.40 15.12 -14.42
N LEU A 108 1.81 14.30 -13.44
CA LEU A 108 1.47 12.87 -13.48
C LEU A 108 -0.04 12.64 -13.38
N LEU A 109 -0.68 13.34 -12.46
CA LEU A 109 -2.13 13.30 -12.30
C LEU A 109 -2.82 13.69 -13.61
N ARG A 110 -2.33 14.74 -14.28
CA ARG A 110 -2.88 15.20 -15.56
C ARG A 110 -2.71 14.17 -16.68
N ASP A 111 -1.56 13.53 -16.75
CA ASP A 111 -1.28 12.49 -17.73
C ASP A 111 -2.17 11.26 -17.51
N ILE A 112 -2.42 10.87 -16.25
CA ILE A 112 -3.35 9.80 -15.88
C ILE A 112 -4.79 10.16 -16.28
N GLU A 113 -5.23 11.38 -16.00
CA GLU A 113 -6.54 11.85 -16.43
C GLU A 113 -6.69 11.81 -17.97
N CYS A 114 -5.65 12.23 -18.70
CA CYS A 114 -5.65 12.17 -20.17
C CYS A 114 -5.69 10.73 -20.69
N GLU A 115 -4.94 9.81 -20.07
CA GLU A 115 -4.98 8.39 -20.39
C GLU A 115 -6.37 7.77 -20.13
N LEU A 116 -7.02 8.17 -19.04
CA LEU A 116 -8.36 7.71 -18.66
C LEU A 116 -9.48 8.37 -19.47
N GLY A 117 -9.24 9.54 -20.07
CA GLY A 117 -10.27 10.35 -20.71
C GLY A 117 -11.26 10.98 -19.72
N VAL A 118 -10.85 11.20 -18.46
CA VAL A 118 -11.71 11.77 -17.39
C VAL A 118 -11.06 13.02 -16.77
N ARG A 119 -11.79 13.69 -15.88
CA ARG A 119 -11.24 14.67 -14.94
C ARG A 119 -11.71 14.33 -13.54
N PHE A 120 -10.80 14.42 -12.57
CA PHE A 120 -11.14 14.26 -11.16
C PHE A 120 -11.48 15.60 -10.52
N HIS A 121 -12.05 15.56 -9.32
CA HIS A 121 -12.36 16.76 -8.55
C HIS A 121 -11.10 17.61 -8.27
N GLU A 122 -11.24 18.93 -8.13
CA GLU A 122 -10.11 19.85 -7.87
C GLU A 122 -9.37 19.58 -6.54
N ALA A 123 -10.03 18.91 -5.60
CA ALA A 123 -9.44 18.46 -4.34
C ALA A 123 -8.49 17.25 -4.51
N SER A 124 -8.30 16.76 -5.74
CA SER A 124 -7.34 15.71 -6.04
C SER A 124 -5.91 16.19 -5.77
N THR A 125 -5.07 15.32 -5.20
CA THR A 125 -3.72 15.70 -4.81
C THR A 125 -2.75 14.51 -4.88
N LEU A 126 -1.47 14.85 -5.03
CA LEU A 126 -0.37 13.90 -4.96
C LEU A 126 0.15 13.80 -3.53
N ILE A 127 0.52 12.59 -3.13
CA ILE A 127 1.10 12.30 -1.82
C ILE A 127 2.46 11.61 -2.06
N PRO A 128 3.57 12.36 -2.10
CA PRO A 128 4.90 11.82 -2.39
C PRO A 128 5.55 11.26 -1.13
N ARG A 129 4.96 10.19 -0.56
CA ARG A 129 5.40 9.55 0.70
C ARG A 129 5.61 8.03 0.55
N GLY A 130 5.77 7.56 -0.69
CA GLY A 130 5.92 6.14 -1.03
C GLY A 130 4.89 5.28 -0.32
N ARG A 131 5.34 4.24 0.37
CA ARG A 131 4.48 3.24 1.03
C ARG A 131 3.47 3.85 2.00
N VAL A 132 3.87 4.88 2.75
CA VAL A 132 3.02 5.56 3.76
C VAL A 132 1.92 6.43 3.15
N SER A 133 1.98 6.71 1.84
CA SER A 133 1.01 7.56 1.14
C SER A 133 -0.43 7.10 1.33
N ALA A 134 -0.68 5.79 1.38
CA ALA A 134 -2.03 5.27 1.59
C ALA A 134 -2.60 5.55 2.98
N GLY A 135 -1.76 5.53 4.03
CA GLY A 135 -2.18 5.91 5.38
C GLY A 135 -2.59 7.39 5.45
N VAL A 136 -1.79 8.26 4.84
CA VAL A 136 -2.11 9.69 4.71
C VAL A 136 -3.36 9.91 3.85
N ALA A 137 -3.51 9.14 2.77
CA ALA A 137 -4.69 9.20 1.91
C ALA A 137 -5.97 8.80 2.66
N LEU A 138 -5.93 7.77 3.51
CA LEU A 138 -7.05 7.39 4.36
C LEU A 138 -7.45 8.50 5.34
N LEU A 139 -6.46 9.17 5.95
CA LEU A 139 -6.73 10.33 6.83
C LEU A 139 -7.37 11.49 6.06
N ASN A 140 -6.85 11.81 4.88
CA ASN A 140 -7.39 12.88 4.03
C ASN A 140 -8.78 12.52 3.50
N ALA A 141 -9.01 11.26 3.12
CA ALA A 141 -10.32 10.78 2.69
C ALA A 141 -11.36 10.89 3.80
N ARG A 142 -10.99 10.66 5.08
CA ARG A 142 -11.90 10.91 6.22
C ARG A 142 -12.38 12.36 6.26
N ARG A 143 -11.47 13.31 6.09
CA ARG A 143 -11.80 14.75 6.08
C ARG A 143 -12.69 15.08 4.87
N LEU A 144 -12.29 14.64 3.68
CA LEU A 144 -13.06 14.91 2.46
C LEU A 144 -14.49 14.34 2.53
N ILE A 145 -14.67 13.15 3.09
CA ILE A 145 -15.99 12.51 3.18
C ILE A 145 -16.84 13.09 4.31
N HIS A 146 -16.29 13.21 5.52
CA HIS A 146 -17.08 13.58 6.71
C HIS A 146 -17.18 15.10 6.92
N GLU A 147 -16.22 15.88 6.43
CA GLU A 147 -16.19 17.34 6.58
C GLU A 147 -16.38 18.04 5.23
N GLY A 148 -15.82 17.48 4.15
CA GLY A 148 -15.89 18.05 2.79
C GLY A 148 -17.14 17.68 1.98
N GLY A 149 -17.99 16.79 2.49
CA GLY A 149 -19.24 16.39 1.82
C GLY A 149 -19.06 15.50 0.58
N HIS A 150 -17.86 14.97 0.34
CA HIS A 150 -17.62 14.06 -0.77
C HIS A 150 -18.27 12.70 -0.52
N ARG A 151 -19.04 12.20 -1.50
CA ARG A 151 -19.64 10.85 -1.40
C ARG A 151 -18.59 9.75 -1.49
N HIS A 152 -17.62 9.92 -2.39
CA HIS A 152 -16.54 8.98 -2.63
C HIS A 152 -15.22 9.72 -2.73
N VAL A 153 -14.14 9.03 -2.36
CA VAL A 153 -12.76 9.44 -2.60
C VAL A 153 -12.04 8.25 -3.21
N LEU A 154 -11.23 8.50 -4.24
CA LEU A 154 -10.38 7.51 -4.86
C LEU A 154 -8.98 7.61 -4.22
N ILE A 155 -8.49 6.49 -3.68
CA ILE A 155 -7.11 6.38 -3.19
C ILE A 155 -6.36 5.49 -4.15
N ALA A 156 -5.30 5.99 -4.78
CA ALA A 156 -4.48 5.21 -5.67
C ALA A 156 -2.99 5.38 -5.34
N GLY A 157 -2.18 4.43 -5.79
CA GLY A 157 -0.74 4.47 -5.65
C GLY A 157 -0.10 3.82 -6.86
N VAL A 158 0.97 4.40 -7.36
CA VAL A 158 1.74 3.86 -8.49
C VAL A 158 3.21 4.05 -8.26
N ASP A 159 3.99 3.02 -8.56
CA ASP A 159 5.43 3.09 -8.39
C ASP A 159 6.23 2.10 -9.23
N SER A 160 7.53 2.38 -9.36
CA SER A 160 8.51 1.46 -9.94
C SER A 160 9.91 1.69 -9.36
N PHE A 161 10.51 0.62 -8.84
CA PHE A 161 11.93 0.58 -8.50
C PHE A 161 12.81 0.21 -9.70
N LEU A 162 12.22 -0.14 -10.85
CA LEU A 162 12.92 -0.71 -12.01
C LEU A 162 13.51 0.36 -12.93
N ASN A 163 14.46 1.12 -12.39
CA ASN A 163 15.34 1.98 -13.16
C ASN A 163 16.77 1.94 -12.62
N ALA A 164 17.74 2.18 -13.50
CA ALA A 164 19.16 2.01 -13.17
C ALA A 164 19.62 2.86 -11.98
N ALA A 165 19.16 4.11 -11.87
CA ALA A 165 19.58 5.02 -10.81
C ALA A 165 19.04 4.57 -9.44
N THR A 166 17.77 4.14 -9.38
CA THR A 166 17.17 3.59 -8.16
C THR A 166 17.87 2.30 -7.76
N LEU A 167 18.00 1.34 -8.67
CA LEU A 167 18.60 0.04 -8.36
C LEU A 167 20.06 0.18 -7.91
N SER A 168 20.86 0.98 -8.63
CA SER A 168 22.26 1.21 -8.24
C SER A 168 22.39 1.86 -6.86
N ALA A 169 21.53 2.83 -6.54
CA ALA A 169 21.56 3.47 -5.23
C ALA A 169 21.18 2.51 -4.09
N PHE A 170 20.14 1.70 -4.26
CA PHE A 170 19.74 0.73 -3.23
C PHE A 170 20.71 -0.44 -3.13
N GLU A 171 21.37 -0.84 -4.21
CA GLU A 171 22.45 -1.83 -4.17
C GLU A 171 23.67 -1.32 -3.39
N GLN A 172 24.12 -0.08 -3.67
CA GLN A 172 25.25 0.54 -2.95
C GLN A 172 24.99 0.66 -1.44
N ARG A 173 23.73 0.81 -1.06
CA ARG A 173 23.27 0.85 0.35
C ARG A 173 23.02 -0.53 0.93
N GLN A 174 23.28 -1.61 0.19
CA GLN A 174 23.00 -2.99 0.58
C GLN A 174 21.54 -3.22 1.00
N ARG A 175 20.58 -2.70 0.21
CA ARG A 175 19.15 -2.86 0.50
C ARG A 175 18.42 -3.78 -0.47
N LEU A 176 19.03 -4.07 -1.62
CA LEU A 176 18.52 -5.05 -2.57
C LEU A 176 18.94 -6.46 -2.21
N LEU A 177 18.05 -7.42 -2.46
CA LEU A 177 18.42 -8.83 -2.54
C LEU A 177 19.20 -9.04 -3.84
N THR A 178 20.44 -9.51 -3.73
CA THR A 178 21.36 -9.72 -4.86
C THR A 178 22.12 -11.03 -4.66
N SER A 179 22.92 -11.43 -5.65
CA SER A 179 23.80 -12.60 -5.54
C SER A 179 24.81 -12.49 -4.37
N ARG A 180 25.12 -11.27 -3.93
CA ARG A 180 26.08 -10.98 -2.85
C ARG A 180 25.43 -10.54 -1.54
N HIS A 181 24.11 -10.33 -1.52
CA HIS A 181 23.42 -9.80 -0.36
C HIS A 181 22.02 -10.40 -0.22
N SER A 182 21.80 -11.19 0.83
CA SER A 182 20.55 -11.93 1.06
C SER A 182 19.53 -11.20 1.94
N ASN A 183 19.93 -10.12 2.63
CA ASN A 183 19.07 -9.35 3.53
C ASN A 183 18.50 -8.10 2.82
N GLY A 184 17.86 -8.28 1.68
CA GLY A 184 17.33 -7.15 0.93
C GLY A 184 15.93 -7.40 0.41
N PHE A 185 15.32 -6.37 -0.15
CA PHE A 185 14.06 -6.50 -0.86
C PHE A 185 14.29 -6.84 -2.34
N ILE A 186 13.30 -7.51 -2.94
CA ILE A 186 13.22 -7.69 -4.39
C ILE A 186 12.51 -6.46 -4.97
N PRO A 187 13.15 -5.70 -5.89
CA PRO A 187 12.55 -4.51 -6.45
C PRO A 187 11.33 -4.86 -7.31
N GLY A 188 10.26 -4.09 -7.17
CA GLY A 188 9.03 -4.29 -7.91
C GLY A 188 8.51 -3.00 -8.53
N GLU A 189 7.39 -3.15 -9.24
CA GLU A 189 6.59 -2.04 -9.72
C GLU A 189 5.12 -2.44 -9.78
N GLY A 190 4.24 -1.44 -9.80
CA GLY A 190 2.81 -1.71 -9.83
C GLY A 190 1.96 -0.47 -9.67
N ALA A 191 0.65 -0.68 -9.74
CA ALA A 191 -0.33 0.31 -9.34
C ALA A 191 -1.51 -0.37 -8.66
N ALA A 192 -2.11 0.30 -7.69
CA ALA A 192 -3.35 -0.16 -7.09
C ALA A 192 -4.22 1.04 -6.73
N ALA A 193 -5.53 0.84 -6.74
CA ALA A 193 -6.51 1.85 -6.41
C ALA A 193 -7.68 1.25 -5.65
N VAL A 194 -8.27 2.03 -4.75
CA VAL A 194 -9.51 1.69 -4.05
C VAL A 194 -10.43 2.90 -4.01
N VAL A 195 -11.73 2.67 -4.16
CA VAL A 195 -12.74 3.69 -3.90
C VAL A 195 -13.19 3.54 -2.45
N VAL A 196 -13.20 4.65 -1.71
CA VAL A 196 -13.67 4.70 -0.33
C VAL A 196 -14.85 5.65 -0.18
N GLY A 197 -15.72 5.36 0.78
CA GLY A 197 -16.90 6.18 1.10
C GLY A 197 -17.26 6.08 2.57
N ALA A 198 -18.30 6.79 3.00
CA ALA A 198 -18.88 6.58 4.32
C ALA A 198 -19.51 5.16 4.40
N PRO A 199 -19.37 4.43 5.52
CA PRO A 199 -20.09 3.17 5.71
C PRO A 199 -21.60 3.37 5.61
N VAL A 200 -22.26 2.54 4.80
CA VAL A 200 -23.71 2.63 4.55
C VAL A 200 -24.43 1.50 5.28
N ARG A 201 -25.60 1.77 5.86
CA ARG A 201 -26.45 0.70 6.43
C ARG A 201 -27.03 -0.16 5.31
N GLN A 202 -26.64 -1.42 5.27
CA GLN A 202 -27.14 -2.43 4.33
C GLN A 202 -26.84 -3.83 4.87
N ASP A 203 -27.54 -4.84 4.33
CA ASP A 203 -27.38 -6.24 4.77
C ASP A 203 -26.03 -6.85 4.38
N ALA A 204 -25.37 -6.28 3.36
CA ALA A 204 -24.05 -6.69 2.92
C ALA A 204 -22.95 -6.18 3.85
N GLU A 205 -22.03 -7.07 4.20
CA GLU A 205 -20.83 -6.73 4.97
C GLU A 205 -19.91 -5.79 4.17
N GLN A 206 -19.19 -4.95 4.90
CA GLN A 206 -18.29 -3.94 4.37
C GLN A 206 -16.94 -4.05 5.07
N LEU A 207 -15.86 -3.80 4.32
CA LEU A 207 -14.53 -3.65 4.90
C LEU A 207 -14.37 -2.20 5.35
N ILE A 208 -14.31 -1.98 6.65
CA ILE A 208 -14.37 -0.66 7.25
C ILE A 208 -13.05 -0.33 7.96
N CYS A 209 -12.43 0.79 7.61
CA CYS A 209 -11.35 1.40 8.37
C CYS A 209 -11.91 2.13 9.59
N MET A 210 -11.81 1.48 10.75
CA MET A 210 -12.36 1.93 12.03
C MET A 210 -11.40 2.87 12.77
N GLY A 211 -10.09 2.62 12.70
CA GLY A 211 -9.07 3.37 13.41
C GLY A 211 -7.89 3.73 12.51
N LEU A 212 -7.29 4.91 12.73
CA LEU A 212 -6.06 5.36 12.09
C LEU A 212 -5.10 5.92 13.14
N GLY A 213 -3.81 5.66 12.97
CA GLY A 213 -2.76 6.16 13.83
C GLY A 213 -1.45 6.34 13.09
N PHE A 214 -0.67 7.31 13.57
CA PHE A 214 0.59 7.71 12.96
C PHE A 214 1.69 7.81 14.01
N GLY A 215 2.92 7.60 13.59
CA GLY A 215 4.11 7.71 14.42
C GLY A 215 5.35 7.95 13.56
N VAL A 216 6.48 8.23 14.23
CA VAL A 216 7.77 8.41 13.57
C VAL A 216 8.81 7.56 14.30
N GLU A 217 9.43 6.64 13.59
CA GLU A 217 10.57 5.87 14.05
C GLU A 217 11.86 6.64 13.77
N LYS A 218 12.66 6.85 14.83
CA LYS A 218 13.90 7.61 14.73
C LYS A 218 15.07 6.73 14.31
N ALA A 219 15.05 5.46 14.70
CA ALA A 219 16.04 4.49 14.28
C ALA A 219 15.67 4.00 12.88
N SER A 220 16.04 4.75 11.82
CA SER A 220 15.77 4.35 10.43
C SER A 220 16.55 3.09 10.04
N VAL A 221 16.23 2.52 8.88
CA VAL A 221 16.93 1.33 8.34
C VAL A 221 18.43 1.58 8.07
N GLU A 222 18.81 2.84 7.87
CA GLU A 222 20.19 3.27 7.65
C GLU A 222 20.84 3.86 8.92
N ALA A 223 20.16 3.82 10.07
CA ALA A 223 20.69 4.36 11.33
C ALA A 223 21.57 3.33 12.05
N ASP A 224 22.84 3.67 12.25
CA ASP A 224 23.81 2.81 12.96
C ASP A 224 24.02 3.20 14.44
N ASP A 225 23.62 4.40 14.84
CA ASP A 225 23.89 5.01 16.14
C ASP A 225 22.69 5.00 17.10
N ILE A 226 21.50 4.65 16.60
CA ILE A 226 20.26 4.63 17.38
C ILE A 226 19.68 3.22 17.40
N PRO A 227 19.49 2.60 18.58
CA PRO A 227 18.92 1.26 18.66
C PRO A 227 17.46 1.24 18.24
N LEU A 228 17.09 0.30 17.37
CA LEU A 228 15.71 0.07 16.96
C LEU A 228 14.85 -0.41 18.13
N ARG A 229 13.91 0.43 18.56
CA ARG A 229 12.94 0.12 19.64
C ARG A 229 11.52 -0.05 19.12
N ALA A 230 11.26 0.26 17.85
CA ALA A 230 9.92 0.34 17.25
C ALA A 230 9.00 1.37 17.94
N ASP A 231 9.56 2.46 18.47
CA ASP A 231 8.79 3.52 19.12
C ASP A 231 7.78 4.16 18.15
N GLY A 232 8.17 4.34 16.89
CA GLY A 232 7.30 4.91 15.86
C GLY A 232 6.10 4.01 15.56
N LEU A 233 6.33 2.72 15.31
CA LEU A 233 5.27 1.77 15.00
C LEU A 233 4.38 1.47 16.21
N VAL A 234 4.93 1.47 17.43
CA VAL A 234 4.15 1.38 18.67
C VAL A 234 3.23 2.58 18.83
N GLN A 235 3.74 3.80 18.62
CA GLN A 235 2.94 5.02 18.68
C GLN A 235 1.79 4.97 17.66
N ALA A 236 2.09 4.62 16.41
CA ALA A 236 1.08 4.52 15.36
C ALA A 236 0.01 3.47 15.70
N THR A 237 0.41 2.30 16.20
CA THR A 237 -0.51 1.23 16.60
C THR A 237 -1.40 1.65 17.76
N GLN A 238 -0.84 2.25 18.81
CA GLN A 238 -1.62 2.73 19.97
C GLN A 238 -2.59 3.84 19.59
N ALA A 239 -2.18 4.77 18.73
CA ALA A 239 -3.05 5.82 18.21
C ALA A 239 -4.22 5.22 17.41
N ALA A 240 -3.96 4.23 16.55
CA ALA A 240 -4.99 3.57 15.76
C ALA A 240 -5.99 2.78 16.63
N LEU A 241 -5.49 2.07 17.66
CA LEU A 241 -6.33 1.35 18.63
C LEU A 241 -7.22 2.29 19.42
N LYS A 242 -6.67 3.43 19.86
CA LYS A 242 -7.42 4.48 20.55
C LYS A 242 -8.51 5.09 19.66
N ASP A 243 -8.16 5.44 18.43
CA ASP A 243 -9.08 6.03 17.45
C ASP A 243 -10.20 5.05 17.05
N GLY A 244 -9.86 3.77 16.86
CA GLY A 244 -10.79 2.69 16.55
C GLY A 244 -11.57 2.15 17.75
N ASN A 245 -11.31 2.64 18.97
CA ASN A 245 -11.85 2.14 20.23
C ASN A 245 -11.81 0.61 20.36
N CYS A 246 -10.65 0.03 20.06
CA CYS A 246 -10.43 -1.40 20.10
C CYS A 246 -9.09 -1.74 20.75
N ARG A 247 -8.88 -3.03 21.00
CA ARG A 247 -7.70 -3.57 21.66
C ARG A 247 -6.99 -4.54 20.73
N MET A 248 -5.67 -4.64 20.86
CA MET A 248 -4.83 -5.43 19.95
C MET A 248 -5.22 -6.91 19.93
N GLU A 249 -5.64 -7.47 21.07
CA GLU A 249 -6.07 -8.88 21.17
C GLU A 249 -7.35 -9.19 20.39
N GLN A 250 -8.14 -8.17 20.02
CA GLN A 250 -9.33 -8.32 19.18
C GLN A 250 -9.00 -8.41 17.69
N MET A 251 -7.73 -8.18 17.31
CA MET A 251 -7.30 -8.24 15.92
C MET A 251 -6.94 -9.68 15.57
N ASP A 252 -7.23 -10.10 14.33
CA ASP A 252 -7.15 -11.50 13.91
C ASP A 252 -5.87 -11.78 13.11
N TYR A 253 -5.41 -10.84 12.29
CA TYR A 253 -4.12 -10.93 11.60
C TYR A 253 -3.57 -9.54 11.23
N ARG A 254 -2.34 -9.50 10.74
CA ARG A 254 -1.62 -8.29 10.33
C ARG A 254 -1.34 -8.34 8.84
N LEU A 255 -1.52 -7.21 8.17
CA LEU A 255 -1.17 -6.99 6.76
C LEU A 255 -0.16 -5.84 6.71
N THR A 256 1.03 -6.11 6.16
CA THR A 256 2.17 -5.19 6.24
C THR A 256 2.85 -5.00 4.89
N ASP A 257 3.51 -3.87 4.72
CA ASP A 257 4.33 -3.52 3.56
C ASP A 257 5.78 -4.01 3.65
N ASN A 258 6.08 -4.97 4.53
CA ASN A 258 7.43 -5.51 4.67
C ASN A 258 7.81 -6.30 3.41
N SER A 259 9.01 -6.06 2.87
CA SER A 259 9.40 -6.54 1.54
C SER A 259 10.73 -7.31 1.48
N GLY A 260 11.24 -7.77 2.62
CA GLY A 260 12.39 -8.69 2.70
C GLY A 260 13.44 -8.30 3.73
N GLU A 261 13.69 -7.00 3.91
CA GLU A 261 14.72 -6.50 4.83
C GLU A 261 14.39 -6.85 6.29
N GLN A 262 15.35 -7.45 7.00
CA GLN A 262 15.22 -7.86 8.41
C GLN A 262 14.80 -6.71 9.34
N TYR A 263 15.22 -5.48 9.03
CA TYR A 263 14.89 -4.29 9.82
C TYR A 263 13.38 -4.15 10.03
N TYR A 264 12.58 -4.25 8.96
CA TYR A 264 11.13 -4.04 9.03
C TYR A 264 10.41 -5.18 9.75
N PHE A 265 10.88 -6.42 9.57
CA PHE A 265 10.35 -7.57 10.31
C PHE A 265 10.68 -7.49 11.80
N LYS A 266 11.91 -7.05 12.15
CA LYS A 266 12.33 -6.81 13.53
C LYS A 266 11.52 -5.69 14.17
N GLU A 267 11.30 -4.59 13.46
CA GLU A 267 10.44 -3.48 13.94
C GLU A 267 9.02 -3.98 14.23
N ALA A 268 8.40 -4.70 13.29
CA ALA A 268 7.06 -5.25 13.46
C ALA A 268 6.96 -6.21 14.67
N ALA A 269 7.96 -7.07 14.87
CA ALA A 269 8.02 -7.98 16.02
C ALA A 269 8.18 -7.23 17.36
N LEU A 270 9.07 -6.23 17.41
CA LEU A 270 9.26 -5.38 18.60
C LEU A 270 7.99 -4.60 18.93
N ALA A 271 7.35 -4.00 17.93
CA ALA A 271 6.09 -3.29 18.11
C ALA A 271 4.98 -4.21 18.62
N LEU A 272 4.88 -5.42 18.08
CA LEU A 272 3.90 -6.41 18.53
C LEU A 272 4.10 -6.75 20.02
N SER A 273 5.32 -7.07 20.44
CA SER A 273 5.62 -7.43 21.85
C SER A 273 5.25 -6.33 22.86
N ARG A 274 5.18 -5.08 22.39
CA ARG A 274 4.84 -3.90 23.21
C ARG A 274 3.36 -3.53 23.17
N THR A 275 2.60 -4.03 22.21
CA THR A 275 1.20 -3.65 21.96
C THR A 275 0.22 -4.79 22.22
N LEU A 276 0.61 -6.04 21.98
CA LEU A 276 -0.19 -7.22 22.30
C LEU A 276 0.05 -7.61 23.78
N ARG A 277 -1.01 -7.55 24.59
CA ARG A 277 -0.93 -7.80 26.05
C ARG A 277 -1.43 -9.18 26.47
N VAL A 278 -1.94 -9.95 25.52
CA VAL A 278 -2.50 -11.29 25.72
C VAL A 278 -1.81 -12.23 24.73
N VAL A 279 -1.48 -13.44 25.19
CA VAL A 279 -0.92 -14.47 24.30
C VAL A 279 -1.98 -14.85 23.27
N LYS A 280 -1.62 -14.79 21.99
CA LYS A 280 -2.39 -15.37 20.89
C LYS A 280 -1.57 -16.53 20.33
N GLU A 281 -2.22 -17.69 20.18
CA GLU A 281 -1.60 -18.87 19.57
C GLU A 281 -1.28 -18.62 18.10
N GLU A 282 -2.23 -18.00 17.38
CA GLU A 282 -2.08 -17.59 15.99
C GLU A 282 -2.33 -16.08 15.85
N PHE A 283 -1.41 -15.38 15.17
CA PHE A 283 -1.57 -13.98 14.80
C PHE A 283 -0.70 -13.64 13.59
N ASP A 284 -1.11 -14.16 12.44
CA ASP A 284 -0.31 -14.16 11.22
C ASP A 284 0.02 -12.77 10.69
N ILE A 285 1.08 -12.74 9.89
CA ILE A 285 1.52 -11.58 9.14
C ILE A 285 1.45 -11.92 7.65
N TRP A 286 0.68 -11.15 6.91
CA TRP A 286 0.62 -11.20 5.45
C TRP A 286 1.43 -10.05 4.89
N HIS A 287 2.28 -10.32 3.92
CA HIS A 287 3.12 -9.32 3.27
C HIS A 287 3.16 -9.54 1.76
N PRO A 288 2.21 -8.96 0.99
CA PRO A 288 2.07 -9.26 -0.45
C PRO A 288 3.34 -9.06 -1.29
N ALA A 289 4.32 -8.30 -0.79
CA ALA A 289 5.62 -8.12 -1.40
C ALA A 289 6.41 -9.43 -1.63
N ASP A 290 6.06 -10.54 -0.96
CA ASP A 290 6.60 -11.86 -1.28
C ASP A 290 6.17 -12.41 -2.64
N CYS A 291 5.07 -11.90 -3.19
CA CYS A 291 4.55 -12.25 -4.51
C CYS A 291 4.80 -11.14 -5.54
N ILE A 292 4.73 -9.87 -5.11
CA ILE A 292 4.75 -8.71 -6.00
C ILE A 292 5.99 -7.82 -5.88
N GLY A 293 6.91 -8.13 -4.98
CA GLY A 293 8.11 -7.33 -4.71
C GLY A 293 7.80 -6.01 -3.98
N GLU A 294 8.82 -5.18 -3.82
CA GLU A 294 8.72 -3.83 -3.27
C GLU A 294 8.17 -2.87 -4.34
N CYS A 295 6.89 -2.53 -4.23
CA CYS A 295 6.16 -1.67 -5.19
C CYS A 295 5.90 -0.25 -4.68
N GLY A 296 6.62 0.22 -3.65
CA GLY A 296 6.59 1.60 -3.18
C GLY A 296 5.19 2.09 -2.88
N ALA A 297 4.79 3.24 -3.45
CA ALA A 297 3.47 3.81 -3.21
C ALA A 297 2.28 2.91 -3.60
N ALA A 298 2.47 1.92 -4.46
CA ALA A 298 1.40 1.00 -4.85
C ALA A 298 1.06 -0.04 -3.76
N ILE A 299 1.97 -0.36 -2.83
CA ILE A 299 1.75 -1.42 -1.84
C ILE A 299 0.58 -1.13 -0.92
N GLY A 300 0.38 0.16 -0.57
CA GLY A 300 -0.66 0.57 0.35
C GLY A 300 -2.07 0.24 -0.15
N PRO A 301 -2.49 0.72 -1.34
CA PRO A 301 -3.78 0.36 -1.90
C PRO A 301 -3.85 -1.12 -2.34
N ALA A 302 -2.72 -1.74 -2.72
CA ALA A 302 -2.68 -3.16 -3.05
C ALA A 302 -3.07 -4.04 -1.85
N MET A 303 -2.55 -3.72 -0.66
CA MET A 303 -2.94 -4.38 0.58
C MET A 303 -4.43 -4.17 0.92
N LEU A 304 -5.00 -2.98 0.66
CA LEU A 304 -6.44 -2.77 0.83
C LEU A 304 -7.26 -3.64 -0.15
N ALA A 305 -6.79 -3.81 -1.40
CA ALA A 305 -7.40 -4.71 -2.37
C ALA A 305 -7.34 -6.18 -1.92
N VAL A 306 -6.18 -6.64 -1.41
CA VAL A 306 -6.01 -7.99 -0.84
C VAL A 306 -6.95 -8.21 0.34
N ALA A 307 -7.03 -7.27 1.27
CA ALA A 307 -7.94 -7.34 2.41
C ALA A 307 -9.41 -7.40 1.96
N LEU A 308 -9.80 -6.59 0.98
CA LEU A 308 -11.16 -6.57 0.44
C LEU A 308 -11.51 -7.89 -0.25
N ALA A 309 -10.60 -8.43 -1.07
CA ALA A 309 -10.79 -9.70 -1.76
C ALA A 309 -10.88 -10.88 -0.78
N ALA A 310 -9.97 -10.93 0.21
CA ALA A 310 -9.96 -11.94 1.27
C ALA A 310 -11.25 -11.96 2.07
N SER A 311 -11.71 -10.77 2.48
CA SER A 311 -12.94 -10.61 3.24
C SER A 311 -14.17 -11.04 2.43
N ARG A 312 -14.32 -10.54 1.20
CA ARG A 312 -15.48 -10.84 0.35
C ARG A 312 -15.57 -12.30 -0.09
N LYS A 313 -14.42 -12.95 -0.31
CA LYS A 313 -14.36 -14.34 -0.77
C LYS A 313 -14.19 -15.34 0.39
N GLY A 314 -14.23 -14.87 1.65
CA GLY A 314 -14.23 -15.73 2.83
C GLY A 314 -12.94 -16.52 3.06
N TYR A 315 -11.77 -15.95 2.72
CA TYR A 315 -10.47 -16.57 2.98
C TYR A 315 -9.54 -15.72 3.87
N SER A 316 -10.04 -14.62 4.42
CA SER A 316 -9.37 -13.90 5.52
C SER A 316 -9.24 -14.78 6.76
N LEU A 317 -8.20 -14.57 7.57
CA LEU A 317 -8.00 -15.28 8.84
C LEU A 317 -8.88 -14.77 9.99
N GLY A 318 -9.82 -13.87 9.68
CA GLY A 318 -10.75 -13.25 10.62
C GLY A 318 -11.24 -11.91 10.09
N SER A 319 -12.12 -11.26 10.84
CA SER A 319 -12.76 -10.02 10.41
C SER A 319 -11.93 -8.78 10.75
N ASN A 320 -11.00 -8.84 11.71
CA ASN A 320 -10.27 -7.71 12.24
C ASN A 320 -8.82 -7.72 11.77
N ILE A 321 -8.39 -6.67 11.10
CA ILE A 321 -7.10 -6.61 10.42
C ILE A 321 -6.31 -5.41 10.96
N VAL A 322 -5.06 -5.64 11.33
CA VAL A 322 -4.09 -4.55 11.50
C VAL A 322 -3.39 -4.33 10.17
N TYR A 323 -3.52 -3.14 9.61
CA TYR A 323 -2.88 -2.72 8.38
C TYR A 323 -1.72 -1.78 8.71
N GLN A 324 -0.49 -2.12 8.32
CA GLN A 324 0.73 -1.43 8.73
C GLN A 324 1.51 -0.94 7.50
N LEU A 325 2.01 0.28 7.58
CA LEU A 325 2.84 0.94 6.58
C LEU A 325 4.03 1.62 7.24
N GLY A 326 5.18 1.58 6.58
CA GLY A 326 6.38 2.33 6.96
C GLY A 326 7.17 2.85 5.76
N ASN A 327 7.94 3.90 5.96
CA ASN A 327 8.92 4.35 4.96
C ASN A 327 10.29 4.63 5.61
N ASP A 328 11.27 4.91 4.75
CA ASP A 328 12.66 5.09 5.16
C ASP A 328 12.87 6.40 5.94
N ALA A 329 12.00 7.40 5.75
CA ALA A 329 11.97 8.65 6.50
C ALA A 329 11.46 8.48 7.96
N GLY A 330 11.17 7.24 8.37
CA GLY A 330 10.70 6.91 9.71
C GLY A 330 9.19 7.03 9.89
N GLU A 331 8.43 7.50 8.90
CA GLU A 331 6.99 7.64 9.04
C GLU A 331 6.32 6.27 9.16
N ARG A 332 5.35 6.16 10.06
CA ARG A 332 4.56 4.95 10.28
C ARG A 332 3.09 5.30 10.23
N ALA A 333 2.31 4.49 9.53
CA ALA A 333 0.85 4.57 9.55
C ALA A 333 0.26 3.20 9.86
N VAL A 334 -0.73 3.18 10.74
CA VAL A 334 -1.50 1.98 11.07
C VAL A 334 -2.97 2.28 10.87
N ALA A 335 -3.65 1.40 10.15
CA ALA A 335 -5.09 1.39 10.04
C ALA A 335 -5.66 0.10 10.65
N LEU A 336 -6.84 0.20 11.25
CA LEU A 336 -7.56 -0.96 11.77
C LEU A 336 -8.79 -1.18 10.90
N LEU A 337 -8.82 -2.33 10.23
CA LEU A 337 -9.91 -2.69 9.34
C LEU A 337 -10.81 -3.73 10.01
N ARG A 338 -12.11 -3.66 9.73
CA ARG A 338 -13.08 -4.65 10.15
C ARG A 338 -14.03 -4.99 9.03
N TYR A 339 -14.18 -6.27 8.71
CA TYR A 339 -15.24 -6.75 7.82
C TYR A 339 -16.50 -7.07 8.64
N GLN A 340 -17.54 -6.25 8.49
CA GLN A 340 -18.77 -6.38 9.28
C GLN A 340 -19.98 -5.75 8.58
N ARG A 341 -21.18 -6.09 9.05
CA ARG A 341 -22.40 -5.32 8.74
C ARG A 341 -22.40 -4.00 9.49
N VAL A 342 -22.92 -2.96 8.87
CA VAL A 342 -23.14 -1.65 9.51
C VAL A 342 -24.52 -1.68 10.19
N GLY A 343 -24.54 -1.95 11.49
CA GLY A 343 -25.77 -2.03 12.30
C GLY A 343 -26.45 -0.67 12.55
N ALA A 344 -27.68 -0.73 13.08
CA ALA A 344 -28.28 0.42 13.77
C ALA A 344 -27.55 0.64 15.10
N ALA A 345 -27.28 1.91 15.43
CA ALA A 345 -26.67 2.30 16.70
C ALA A 345 -27.57 1.95 17.89
#